data_AF-A0A4Y2HBK2-F1
#
_entry.id   AF-A0A4Y2HBK2-F1
#
_cell.length_a   1.000
_cell.length_b   1.000
_cell.length_c   1.000
_cell.angle_alpha   90.00
_cell.angle_beta   90.00
_cell.angle_gamma   90.00
#
_symmetry.space_group_name_H-M   'P 1'
#
loop_
_entity.id
_entity.type
_entity.pdbx_description
1 polymer ?
#
loop_
_entity_poly.entity_id
_entity_poly.type
_entity_poly.pdbx_seq_one_letter_code
_entity_poly.pdbx_strand_id
1 'polypeptide(L)'
;MVRKLALKGENPDSVEEFKSLRSTVKYNIRKDYDTYMQLTENNQLSDPKKFWSYFKNKNMNSANSLYYNNVCCENDGDMGNTFADYFNSVFKPSTD
;
A
#
# COMPACT_ATOMS: atom_id res chain seq x y z
N MET A 1 -24.54 -1.03 -24.14
CA MET A 1 -24.79 -2.38 -24.72
C MET A 1 -23.73 -2.71 -25.78
N VAL A 2 -22.43 -2.77 -25.44
CA VAL A 2 -21.34 -2.82 -26.46
C VAL A 2 -20.38 -4.02 -26.32
N ARG A 3 -20.58 -4.93 -25.35
CA ARG A 3 -19.70 -6.11 -25.18
C ARG A 3 -20.27 -7.44 -25.69
N LYS A 4 -21.48 -7.44 -26.25
CA LYS A 4 -22.21 -8.69 -26.56
C LYS A 4 -22.07 -9.18 -28.01
N LEU A 5 -21.29 -8.51 -28.85
CA LEU A 5 -21.31 -8.75 -30.30
C LEU A 5 -20.11 -9.52 -30.88
N ALA A 6 -19.13 -9.99 -30.08
CA ALA A 6 -17.96 -10.69 -30.62
C ALA A 6 -18.00 -12.23 -30.50
N LEU A 7 -19.04 -12.83 -29.94
CA LEU A 7 -19.02 -14.26 -29.56
C LEU A 7 -19.89 -15.18 -30.43
N LYS A 8 -20.34 -14.72 -31.61
CA LYS A 8 -21.29 -15.52 -32.41
C LYS A 8 -20.65 -16.62 -33.27
N GLY A 9 -19.36 -16.90 -33.10
CA GLY A 9 -18.66 -17.97 -33.82
C GLY A 9 -17.41 -18.52 -33.14
N GLU A 10 -17.14 -18.19 -31.87
CA GLU A 10 -15.98 -18.72 -31.14
C GLU A 10 -16.33 -20.06 -30.49
N ASN A 11 -15.40 -21.02 -30.56
CA ASN A 11 -15.55 -22.32 -29.92
C ASN A 11 -15.81 -22.14 -28.41
N PRO A 12 -16.93 -22.60 -27.85
CA PRO A 12 -17.25 -22.44 -26.44
C PRO A 12 -16.14 -22.96 -25.51
N ASP A 13 -15.40 -24.00 -25.92
CA ASP A 13 -14.28 -24.55 -25.15
C ASP A 13 -13.13 -23.54 -25.00
N SER A 14 -12.85 -22.76 -26.05
CA SER A 14 -11.80 -21.72 -26.02
C SER A 14 -12.15 -20.54 -25.12
N VAL A 15 -13.45 -20.21 -25.02
CA VAL A 15 -13.94 -19.12 -24.16
C VAL A 15 -13.88 -19.54 -22.69
N GLU A 16 -14.22 -20.79 -22.39
CA GLU A 16 -14.17 -21.30 -21.03
C GLU A 16 -12.72 -21.48 -20.55
N GLU A 17 -11.83 -21.95 -21.41
CA GLU A 17 -10.39 -22.01 -21.14
C GLU A 17 -9.82 -20.61 -20.85
N PHE A 18 -10.17 -19.60 -21.65
CA PHE A 18 -9.76 -18.22 -21.41
C PHE A 18 -10.25 -17.67 -20.06
N LYS A 19 -11.53 -17.91 -19.71
CA LYS A 19 -12.08 -17.50 -18.40
C LYS A 19 -11.36 -18.19 -17.25
N SER A 20 -11.10 -19.49 -17.38
CA SER A 20 -10.36 -20.27 -16.38
C SER A 20 -8.96 -19.70 -16.19
N LEU A 21 -8.21 -19.50 -17.29
CA LEU A 21 -6.87 -18.92 -17.27
C LEU A 21 -6.88 -17.53 -16.61
N ARG A 22 -7.81 -16.66 -17.01
CA ARG A 22 -7.96 -15.32 -16.42
C ARG A 22 -8.22 -15.37 -14.91
N SER A 23 -9.05 -16.30 -14.47
CA SER A 23 -9.39 -16.48 -13.06
C SER A 23 -8.17 -16.94 -12.26
N THR A 24 -7.42 -17.90 -12.80
CA THR A 24 -6.16 -18.41 -12.23
C THR A 24 -5.11 -17.31 -12.11
N VAL A 25 -4.87 -16.54 -13.18
CA VAL A 25 -3.91 -15.43 -13.15
C VAL A 25 -4.31 -14.40 -12.10
N LYS A 26 -5.59 -14.01 -12.04
CA LYS A 26 -6.09 -13.05 -11.05
C LYS A 26 -5.90 -13.56 -9.62
N TYR A 27 -6.18 -14.85 -9.39
CA TYR A 27 -5.95 -15.48 -8.08
C TYR A 27 -4.48 -15.46 -7.70
N ASN A 28 -3.58 -15.87 -8.61
CA ASN A 28 -2.15 -15.91 -8.35
C ASN A 28 -1.58 -14.52 -8.05
N ILE A 29 -1.94 -13.49 -8.83
CA ILE A 29 -1.52 -12.10 -8.56
C ILE A 29 -1.91 -11.67 -7.15
N ARG A 30 -3.15 -11.96 -6.74
CA ARG A 30 -3.61 -11.63 -5.40
C ARG A 30 -2.84 -12.41 -4.34
N LYS A 31 -2.72 -13.72 -4.49
CA LYS A 31 -2.01 -14.60 -3.56
C LYS A 31 -0.55 -14.17 -3.39
N ASP A 32 0.15 -13.89 -4.48
CA ASP A 32 1.56 -13.51 -4.45
C ASP A 32 1.74 -12.13 -3.82
N TYR A 33 0.81 -11.20 -4.08
CA TYR A 33 0.80 -9.90 -3.42
C TYR A 33 0.55 -10.01 -1.90
N ASP A 34 -0.46 -10.76 -1.49
CA ASP A 34 -0.78 -10.98 -0.08
C ASP A 34 0.42 -11.64 0.64
N THR A 35 1.09 -12.58 -0.01
CA THR A 35 2.32 -13.24 0.49
C THR A 35 3.47 -12.25 0.61
N TYR A 36 3.69 -11.42 -0.41
CA TYR A 36 4.71 -10.37 -0.40
C TYR A 36 4.49 -9.38 0.76
N MET A 37 3.25 -8.97 1.00
CA MET A 37 2.89 -8.06 2.09
C MET A 37 3.23 -8.66 3.45
N GLN A 38 2.78 -9.89 3.71
CA GLN A 38 3.07 -10.59 4.97
C GLN A 38 4.57 -10.78 5.20
N LEU A 39 5.32 -11.19 4.17
CA LEU A 39 6.77 -11.33 4.27
C LEU A 39 7.45 -9.98 4.53
N THR A 40 6.99 -8.92 3.87
CA THR A 40 7.52 -7.57 4.07
C THR A 40 7.30 -7.08 5.49
N GLU A 41 6.09 -7.23 6.04
CA GLU A 41 5.75 -6.86 7.42
C GLU A 41 6.58 -7.67 8.43
N ASN A 42 6.68 -8.98 8.26
CA ASN A 42 7.49 -9.84 9.13
C ASN A 42 8.99 -9.50 9.07
N ASN A 43 9.49 -9.15 7.88
CA ASN A 43 10.88 -8.70 7.71
C ASN A 43 11.12 -7.36 8.41
N GLN A 44 10.15 -6.45 8.43
CA GLN A 44 10.26 -5.19 9.18
C GLN A 44 10.33 -5.42 10.70
N LEU A 45 9.54 -6.39 11.22
CA LEU A 45 9.56 -6.74 12.64
C LEU A 45 10.85 -7.44 13.07
N SER A 46 11.41 -8.30 12.21
CA SER A 46 12.59 -9.11 12.52
C SER A 46 13.92 -8.41 12.25
N ASP A 47 14.05 -7.70 11.13
CA ASP A 47 15.24 -6.91 10.78
C ASP A 47 14.83 -5.56 10.13
N PRO A 48 14.52 -4.55 10.96
CA PRO A 48 14.12 -3.25 10.47
C PRO A 48 15.27 -2.52 9.74
N LYS A 49 16.52 -2.98 9.81
CA LYS A 49 17.66 -2.28 9.19
C LYS A 49 17.52 -2.16 7.69
N LYS A 50 16.97 -3.18 7.00
CA LYS A 50 16.74 -3.14 5.55
C LYS A 50 15.68 -2.10 5.17
N PHE A 51 14.65 -1.96 5.99
CA PHE A 51 13.64 -0.92 5.81
C PHE A 51 14.27 0.47 5.97
N TRP A 52 14.98 0.70 7.06
CA TRP A 52 15.64 1.98 7.32
C TRP A 52 16.75 2.30 6.33
N SER A 53 17.50 1.32 5.82
CA SER A 53 18.52 1.56 4.80
C SER A 53 17.92 1.97 3.46
N TYR A 54 16.80 1.37 3.06
CA TYR A 54 16.05 1.81 1.88
C TYR A 54 15.59 3.27 2.02
N PHE A 55 15.00 3.62 3.17
CA PHE A 55 14.56 5.00 3.43
C PHE A 55 15.72 5.99 3.53
N LYS A 56 16.84 5.59 4.13
CA LYS A 56 18.05 6.43 4.23
C LYS A 56 18.66 6.75 2.86
N ASN A 57 18.61 5.79 1.93
CA ASN A 57 19.16 5.96 0.59
C ASN A 57 18.19 6.65 -0.37
N LYS A 58 16.91 6.71 -0.01
CA LYS A 58 15.93 7.52 -0.71
C LYS A 58 16.19 8.96 -0.28
N ASN A 59 16.69 9.80 -1.18
CA ASN A 59 16.75 11.24 -0.99
C ASN A 59 15.30 11.77 -0.90
N MET A 60 14.67 11.55 0.25
CA MET A 60 13.52 12.32 0.66
C MET A 60 14.11 13.69 0.90
N ASN A 61 13.99 14.59 -0.09
CA ASN A 61 14.11 16.01 0.16
C ASN A 61 13.20 16.25 1.36
N SER A 62 13.77 16.41 2.56
CA SER A 62 13.00 16.71 3.75
C SER A 62 12.19 17.94 3.38
N ALA A 63 10.86 17.86 3.49
CA ALA A 63 10.08 19.08 3.39
C ALA A 63 10.58 19.96 4.54
N ASN A 64 11.36 21.00 4.23
CA ASN A 64 11.94 21.89 5.23
C ASN A 64 10.84 22.57 6.08
N SER A 65 9.60 22.53 5.60
CA SER A 65 8.43 23.05 6.29
C SER A 65 7.23 22.13 6.05
N LEU A 66 6.53 21.74 7.11
CA LEU A 66 5.23 21.08 7.06
C LEU A 66 4.16 22.08 7.51
N TYR A 67 2.96 22.04 6.92
CA TYR A 67 1.82 22.82 7.39
C TYR A 67 0.72 21.91 7.94
N TYR A 68 0.30 22.15 9.18
CA TYR A 68 -0.83 21.45 9.80
C TYR A 68 -1.68 22.45 10.60
N ASN A 69 -3.01 22.46 10.41
CA ASN A 69 -3.92 23.41 11.06
C ASN A 69 -3.46 24.88 10.98
N ASN A 70 -2.94 25.31 9.83
CA ASN A 70 -2.35 26.64 9.59
C ASN A 70 -1.09 26.96 10.40
N VAL A 71 -0.49 25.97 11.06
CA VAL A 71 0.82 26.10 11.72
C VAL A 71 1.90 25.59 10.77
N CYS A 72 2.92 26.43 10.52
CA CYS A 72 4.13 26.05 9.81
C CYS A 72 5.11 25.41 10.80
N CYS A 73 5.56 24.19 10.51
CA CYS A 73 6.55 23.45 11.28
C CYS A 73 7.86 23.46 10.50
N GLU A 74 8.81 24.30 10.92
CA GLU A 74 10.05 24.58 10.18
C GLU A 74 11.26 23.81 10.70
N ASN A 75 11.14 23.18 11.87
CA ASN A 75 12.20 22.39 12.48
C ASN A 75 11.70 21.02 12.93
N ASP A 76 12.63 20.10 13.13
CA ASP A 76 12.35 18.71 13.52
C ASP A 76 11.56 18.61 14.84
N GLY A 77 11.74 19.56 15.75
CA GLY A 77 11.01 19.64 17.02
C GLY A 77 9.53 19.96 16.84
N ASP A 78 9.23 20.98 16.02
CA ASP A 78 7.85 21.37 15.70
C ASP A 78 7.12 20.27 14.94
N MET A 79 7.82 19.57 14.04
CA MET A 79 7.27 18.39 13.36
C MET A 79 6.95 17.27 14.34
N GLY A 80 7.84 17.00 15.31
CA GLY A 80 7.61 16.00 16.36
C GLY A 80 6.42 16.34 17.24
N ASN A 81 6.31 17.59 17.69
CA ASN A 81 5.19 18.07 18.50
C ASN A 81 3.86 18.00 17.72
N THR A 82 3.86 18.46 16.47
CA THR A 82 2.68 18.41 15.59
C THR A 82 2.22 16.97 15.32
N PHE A 83 3.17 16.05 15.12
CA PHE A 83 2.86 14.63 15.01
C PHE A 83 2.22 14.09 16.29
N ALA A 84 2.77 14.44 17.47
CA ALA A 84 2.21 14.01 18.75
C ALA A 84 0.79 14.54 18.97
N ASP A 85 0.55 15.81 18.68
CA ASP A 85 -0.77 16.44 18.78
C ASP A 85 -1.79 15.77 17.84
N TYR A 86 -1.40 15.54 16.58
CA TYR A 86 -2.23 14.81 15.62
C TYR A 86 -2.52 13.39 16.11
N PHE A 87 -1.47 12.64 16.49
CA PHE A 87 -1.59 11.26 16.94
C PHE A 87 -2.52 11.14 18.15
N ASN A 88 -2.37 12.00 19.15
CA ASN A 88 -3.26 12.04 20.32
C ASN A 88 -4.72 12.35 19.95
N SER A 89 -4.95 13.15 18.90
CA SER A 89 -6.32 13.48 18.46
C SER A 89 -7.04 12.32 17.76
N VAL A 90 -6.29 11.46 17.05
CA VAL A 90 -6.87 10.35 16.27
C VAL A 90 -6.75 8.99 16.97
N PHE A 91 -5.81 8.87 17.91
CA PHE A 91 -5.60 7.66 18.67
C PHE A 91 -6.71 7.50 19.72
N LYS A 92 -7.54 6.47 19.53
CA LYS A 92 -8.54 6.05 20.52
C LYS A 92 -8.00 4.80 21.20
N PRO A 93 -7.66 4.87 22.51
CA PRO A 93 -7.28 3.69 23.25
C PRO A 93 -8.42 2.67 23.19
N SER A 94 -8.10 1.40 22.92
CA SER A 94 -9.07 0.32 23.12
C SER A 94 -9.42 0.30 24.60
N THR A 95 -10.67 0.59 24.92
CA THR A 95 -11.18 0.43 26.29
C THR A 95 -11.60 -1.03 26.40
N ASP A 96 -10.71 -1.84 26.99
CA ASP A 96 -11.08 -3.15 27.56
C ASP A 96 -11.73 -2.93 28.94
#